data_AF-A0A2G1Y648-F1
#
_entry.id   AF-A0A2G1Y648-F1
#
_cell.length_a   1.000
_cell.length_b   1.000
_cell.length_c   1.000
_cell.angle_alpha   90.00
_cell.angle_beta   90.00
_cell.angle_gamma   90.00
#
_symmetry.space_group_name_H-M   'P 1'
#
loop_
_entity.id
_entity.type
_entity.pdbx_description
1 polymer ?
#
loop_
_entity_poly.entity_id
_entity_poly.type
_entity_poly.pdbx_seq_one_letter_code
_entity_poly.pdbx_strand_id
1 'polypeptide(L)' 'MERTLTAFAGDLWIATGDEAEVRDALRAMGDEAQNILLFDDSTGRQVDIDLRDSAAEAPRGRGRPKLGVQPREVTLL' A
#
# COMPACT_ATOMS: atom_id res chain seq x y z
N MET A 1 7.45 -3.20 -20.88
CA MET A 1 6.05 -3.54 -20.53
C MET A 1 5.72 -2.69 -19.33
N GLU A 2 4.83 -1.72 -19.52
CA GLU A 2 4.36 -0.89 -18.41
C GLU A 2 3.41 -1.75 -17.58
N ARG A 3 3.67 -1.80 -16.28
CA ARG A 3 2.93 -2.63 -15.33
C ARG A 3 1.71 -1.84 -14.89
N THR A 4 0.50 -2.33 -15.20
CA THR A 4 -0.74 -1.71 -14.73
C THR A 4 -1.03 -2.14 -13.30
N LEU A 5 -1.34 -1.17 -12.46
CA LEU A 5 -1.63 -1.33 -11.04
C LEU A 5 -2.99 -0.70 -10.73
N THR A 6 -3.73 -1.33 -9.84
CA THR A 6 -4.96 -0.77 -9.27
C THR A 6 -4.81 -0.56 -7.77
N ALA A 7 -5.13 0.65 -7.29
CA ALA A 7 -5.08 1.02 -5.88
C ALA A 7 -6.48 1.16 -5.27
N PHE A 8 -6.60 0.67 -4.04
CA PHE A 8 -7.82 0.75 -3.22
C PHE A 8 -7.50 1.27 -1.82
N ALA A 9 -8.45 2.00 -1.22
CA ALA A 9 -8.47 2.31 0.20
C ALA A 9 -9.72 1.67 0.82
N GLY A 10 -9.55 0.51 1.46
CA GLY A 10 -10.69 -0.32 1.86
C GLY A 10 -11.53 -0.72 0.63
N ASP A 11 -12.80 -0.30 0.61
CA ASP A 11 -13.74 -0.59 -0.47
C ASP A 11 -13.75 0.50 -1.58
N LEU A 12 -12.98 1.57 -1.41
CA LEU A 12 -12.92 2.68 -2.36
C LEU A 12 -11.83 2.43 -3.41
N TRP A 13 -12.20 2.43 -4.68
CA TRP A 13 -11.25 2.49 -5.79
C TRP A 13 -10.64 3.88 -5.89
N ILE A 14 -9.30 3.94 -5.95
CA ILE A 14 -8.55 5.20 -6.01
C ILE A 14 -8.13 5.51 -7.45
N ALA A 15 -7.41 4.58 -8.08
CA ALA A 15 -6.87 4.76 -9.42
C ALA A 15 -6.46 3.40 -10.00
N THR A 16 -6.44 3.34 -11.33
CA THR A 16 -5.83 2.26 -12.11
C THR A 16 -4.96 2.90 -13.17
N GLY A 17 -3.71 2.46 -13.29
CA GLY A 17 -2.75 3.08 -14.21
C GLY A 17 -1.36 2.48 -14.05
N ASP A 18 -0.35 3.15 -14.60
CA ASP A 18 1.02 2.80 -14.30
C ASP A 18 1.41 3.20 -12.86
N GLU A 19 2.61 2.81 -12.42
CA GLU A 19 3.07 3.10 -11.07
C GLU A 19 3.22 4.60 -10.77
N ALA A 20 3.57 5.43 -11.76
CA ALA A 20 3.68 6.88 -11.57
C ALA A 20 2.29 7.50 -11.41
N GLU A 21 1.34 7.14 -12.27
CA GLU A 21 -0.04 7.60 -12.19
C GLU A 21 -0.70 7.23 -10.85
N VAL A 22 -0.53 5.98 -10.40
CA VAL A 22 -1.06 5.54 -9.11
C VAL A 22 -0.40 6.28 -7.95
N ARG A 23 0.92 6.54 -8.02
CA ARG A 23 1.64 7.31 -6.99
C ARG A 23 1.13 8.75 -6.90
N ASP A 24 0.91 9.40 -8.03
CA ASP A 24 0.39 10.77 -8.09
C ASP A 24 -1.03 10.84 -7.53
N ALA A 25 -1.89 9.87 -7.86
CA ALA A 25 -3.24 9.77 -7.29
C ALA A 25 -3.22 9.60 -5.76
N LEU A 26 -2.34 8.74 -5.25
CA LEU A 26 -2.18 8.52 -3.81
C LEU A 26 -1.63 9.76 -3.09
N ARG A 27 -0.73 10.52 -3.74
CA ARG A 27 -0.24 11.81 -3.21
C ARG A 27 -1.35 12.85 -3.10
N ALA A 28 -2.28 12.88 -4.06
CA ALA A 28 -3.41 13.81 -4.04
C ALA A 28 -4.39 13.52 -2.88
N MET A 29 -4.51 12.28 -2.42
CA MET A 29 -5.34 11.91 -1.27
C MET A 29 -4.75 12.28 0.09
N GLY A 30 -3.43 12.39 0.22
CA GLY A 30 -2.78 12.72 1.49
C GLY A 30 -2.96 11.66 2.59
N ASP A 31 -3.02 12.10 3.85
CA ASP A 31 -3.06 11.24 5.05
C ASP A 31 -4.39 10.49 5.27
N GLU A 32 -5.41 10.77 4.47
CA GLU A 32 -6.71 10.07 4.54
C GLU A 32 -6.63 8.62 4.06
N ALA A 33 -5.57 8.28 3.33
CA ALA A 33 -5.35 6.95 2.78
C ALA A 33 -4.75 5.99 3.83
N GLN A 34 -5.53 5.67 4.86
CA GLN A 34 -5.21 4.59 5.78
C GLN A 34 -5.48 3.24 5.08
N ASN A 35 -4.56 2.28 5.18
CA ASN A 35 -4.72 0.92 4.67
C ASN A 35 -4.91 0.81 3.13
N ILE A 36 -4.00 1.43 2.37
CA ILE A 36 -3.99 1.30 0.90
C ILE A 36 -3.56 -0.11 0.50
N LEU A 37 -4.28 -0.71 -0.45
CA LEU A 37 -3.95 -1.96 -1.12
C LEU A 37 -3.66 -1.69 -2.59
N LEU A 38 -2.54 -2.15 -3.12
CA LEU A 38 -2.25 -2.12 -4.55
C LEU A 38 -2.23 -3.54 -5.11
N PHE A 39 -2.80 -3.71 -6.30
CA PHE A 39 -2.82 -4.97 -7.03
C PHE A 39 -2.21 -4.80 -8.42
N ASP A 40 -1.50 -5.82 -8.87
CA ASP A 40 -1.04 -5.95 -10.24
C ASP A 40 -2.13 -6.58 -11.09
N ASP A 41 -2.60 -5.87 -12.11
CA ASP A 41 -3.74 -6.31 -12.93
C ASP A 41 -3.40 -7.53 -13.80
N SER A 42 -2.12 -7.75 -14.12
CA SER A 42 -1.67 -8.88 -14.94
C SER A 42 -1.56 -10.18 -14.15
N THR A 43 -1.26 -10.11 -12.85
CA THR A 43 -1.03 -11.28 -11.99
C THR A 43 -2.05 -11.45 -10.87
N GLY A 44 -2.84 -10.42 -10.58
CA GLY A 44 -3.74 -10.34 -9.43
C GLY A 44 -3.02 -10.27 -8.07
N ARG A 45 -1.69 -10.16 -8.05
CA ARG A 45 -0.92 -10.14 -6.80
C ARG A 45 -0.98 -8.77 -6.17
N GLN A 46 -1.12 -8.76 -4.84
CA GLN A 46 -0.91 -7.55 -4.07
C GLN A 46 0.55 -7.12 -4.14
N VAL A 47 0.78 -5.82 -4.31
CA VAL A 47 2.11 -5.20 -4.44
C VAL A 47 2.26 -4.17 -3.33
N ASP A 48 3.43 -4.13 -2.71
CA ASP A 48 3.81 -3.07 -1.77
C ASP A 48 4.69 -2.07 -2.52
N ILE A 49 4.30 -0.79 -2.49
CA ILE A 49 5.03 0.29 -3.15
C ILE A 49 5.42 1.31 -2.10
N ASP A 50 6.69 1.68 -2.11
CA ASP A 50 7.17 2.72 -1.23
C ASP A 50 6.62 4.08 -1.69
N LEU A 51 5.61 4.55 -0.97
CA LEU A 51 5.00 5.86 -1.14
C LEU A 51 5.73 6.92 -0.31
N ARG A 52 6.99 6.73 0.07
CA ARG A 52 7.81 7.82 0.62
C ARG A 52 8.45 8.60 -0.52
N ASP A 53 8.50 9.92 -0.39
CA ASP A 53 9.23 10.72 -1.37
C ASP A 53 10.70 10.27 -1.37
N SER A 54 11.23 9.98 -2.55
CA SER A 54 12.62 9.57 -2.80
C SER A 54 13.67 10.61 -2.35
N ALA A 55 13.26 11.70 -1.69
CA ALA A 55 14.15 12.76 -1.20
C ALA A 55 14.78 12.48 0.18
N ALA A 56 14.52 11.33 0.80
CA ALA A 56 15.16 10.96 2.07
C ALA A 56 15.70 9.53 2.02
N GLU A 57 16.81 9.36 1.32
CA GLU A 57 17.61 8.15 1.41
C GLU A 57 18.28 8.08 2.80
N ALA A 58 17.66 7.32 3.70
CA ALA A 58 18.30 6.77 4.88
C ALA A 58 18.08 5.25 4.89
N PRO A 59 19.14 4.44 5.07
CA PRO A 59 19.05 2.98 4.94
C PRO A 59 18.15 2.42 6.04
N ARG A 60 16.96 1.94 5.66
CA ARG A 60 16.01 1.34 6.60
C ARG A 60 16.48 -0.07 6.95
N GLY A 61 16.99 -0.22 8.17
CA GLY A 61 17.40 -1.50 8.73
C GLY A 61 16.28 -2.54 8.63
N ARG A 62 16.67 -3.79 8.31
CA ARG A 62 15.79 -4.95 8.25
C ARG A 62 15.08 -5.14 9.59
N GLY A 63 13.78 -4.89 9.65
CA GLY A 63 13.03 -5.03 10.89
C GLY A 63 11.56 -4.76 10.73
N ARG A 64 10.81 -5.85 10.50
CA ARG A 64 9.36 -6.02 10.66
C ARG A 64 8.70 -4.85 11.44
N PRO A 65 7.91 -3.99 10.77
CA PRO A 65 7.11 -2.98 11.47
C PRO A 65 6.23 -3.68 12.51
N LYS A 66 6.32 -3.25 13.77
CA LYS A 66 5.47 -3.73 14.85
C LYS A 66 4.04 -3.25 14.58
N LEU A 67 3.29 -3.98 13.76
CA LEU A 67 1.83 -3.93 13.81
C LEU A 67 1.46 -4.38 15.22
N GLY A 68 0.84 -3.50 16.01
CA GLY A 68 0.51 -3.69 17.43
C GLY A 68 -0.54 -4.77 17.68
N VAL A 69 -0.40 -5.94 17.06
CA VAL A 69 -1.26 -7.10 17.25
C VAL A 69 -0.87 -7.72 18.58
N GLN A 70 -1.66 -7.46 19.62
CA GLN A 70 -1.59 -8.19 20.87
C GLN A 70 -2.37 -9.50 20.68
N PRO A 71 -1.74 -10.68 20.65
CA PRO A 71 -2.49 -11.93 20.56
C PRO A 71 -3.34 -12.07 21.82
N ARG A 72 -4.67 -12.15 21.65
CA ARG A 72 -5.62 -12.46 22.72
C ARG A 72 -6.35 -13.74 22.34
N GLU A 73 -6.29 -14.74 23.21
CA GLU A 73 -7.03 -16.00 23.04
C GLU A 73 -8.51 -15.73 23.32
N VAL A 74 -9.38 -16.10 22.37
CA VAL A 74 -10.84 -16.04 22.55
C VAL A 74 -11.32 -17.47 22.67
N THR A 75 -11.89 -17.81 23.82
CA THR A 75 -12.66 -19.05 23.98
C THR A 75 -14.10 -18.74 23.59
N LEU A 76 -14.61 -19.42 22.56
CA LEU A 76 -16.02 -19.38 22.21
C LEU A 76 -16.76 -20.34 23.16
N LEU A 77 -17.65 -19.79 23.99
CA LEU A 77 -18.52 -20.54 24.89
C LEU A 77 -19.82 -20.95 24.17
#